data_AF-A0A4U1BC72-F1
#
_entry.id   AF-A0A4U1BC72-F1
#
_cell.length_a   1.000
_cell.length_b   1.000
_cell.length_c   1.000
_cell.angle_alpha   90.00
_cell.angle_beta   90.00
_cell.angle_gamma   90.00
#
_symmetry.space_group_name_H-M   'P 1'
#
loop_
_entity.id
_entity.type
_entity.pdbx_description
1 polymer ?
#
loop_
_entity_poly.entity_id
_entity_poly.type
_entity_poly.pdbx_seq_one_letter_code
_entity_poly.pdbx_strand_id
1 'polypeptide(L)'
;MSRTVFGFLLLCLAGCSGLNTTFNKPYAPLDEVQASPPPPLPPPPPLKADQARVERVLGMERDRLWLTLSSRPVGIAPQVLLAPREVMLPSVSAGCPLERNLARALVVYLNEQLAGQVMQLEGMAVTETGVVAEVILDGQPLLQRLEAEGLARPLGSFGWCPPGH
;
A
#
# COMPACT_ATOMS: atom_id res chain seq x y z
N MET A 1 -29.56 34.18 -21.63
CA MET A 1 -28.96 35.52 -21.68
C MET A 1 -28.71 36.00 -20.26
N SER A 2 -27.43 36.12 -19.86
CA SER A 2 -26.86 36.91 -18.72
C SER A 2 -25.39 36.50 -18.60
N ARG A 3 -24.44 37.21 -19.25
CA ARG A 3 -23.61 38.32 -18.72
C ARG A 3 -22.81 37.92 -17.47
N THR A 4 -21.64 37.29 -17.62
CA THR A 4 -20.29 37.90 -17.78
C THR A 4 -19.91 38.87 -16.65
N VAL A 5 -19.07 38.39 -15.72
CA VAL A 5 -18.27 39.15 -14.74
C VAL A 5 -16.88 38.51 -14.81
N PHE A 6 -15.97 38.96 -15.69
CA PHE A 6 -14.94 39.99 -15.41
C PHE A 6 -14.41 39.84 -13.97
N GLY A 7 -13.33 39.12 -13.74
CA GLY A 7 -12.00 39.59 -14.11
C GLY A 7 -11.46 40.47 -12.98
N PHE A 8 -10.88 39.85 -11.95
CA PHE A 8 -10.18 40.57 -10.90
C PHE A 8 -8.93 39.80 -10.43
N LEU A 9 -7.79 40.45 -10.62
CA LEU A 9 -6.52 40.27 -9.94
C LEU A 9 -5.62 39.07 -10.27
N LEU A 10 -5.12 39.13 -11.50
CA LEU A 10 -3.78 38.68 -11.85
C LEU A 10 -2.82 39.85 -11.55
N LEU A 11 -2.34 40.00 -10.30
CA LEU A 11 -1.38 41.06 -9.92
C LEU A 11 -0.80 40.81 -8.50
N CYS A 12 0.21 39.94 -8.41
CA CYS A 12 1.24 39.96 -7.36
C CYS A 12 2.53 39.32 -7.88
N LEU A 13 2.97 39.79 -9.06
CA LEU A 13 4.35 39.66 -9.54
C LEU A 13 5.11 40.92 -9.11
N ALA A 14 5.64 40.88 -7.89
CA ALA A 14 6.73 41.73 -7.39
C ALA A 14 7.49 40.82 -6.42
N GLY A 15 8.69 40.33 -6.74
CA GLY A 15 9.87 41.17 -6.92
C GLY A 15 10.58 41.29 -5.57
N CYS A 16 11.21 40.20 -5.11
CA CYS A 16 12.14 40.24 -3.97
C CYS A 16 13.54 39.82 -4.44
N SER A 17 14.14 40.67 -5.27
CA SER A 17 15.59 40.75 -5.40
C SER A 17 16.10 41.58 -4.23
N GLY A 18 16.57 40.92 -3.17
CA GLY A 18 17.23 41.56 -2.04
C GLY A 18 18.63 40.97 -1.86
N LEU A 19 19.60 41.56 -2.56
CA LEU A 19 21.02 41.22 -2.48
C LEU A 19 21.68 42.07 -1.39
N ASN A 20 22.41 41.40 -0.48
CA ASN A 20 23.56 41.85 0.30
C ASN A 20 23.36 42.93 1.39
N THR A 21 23.57 42.56 2.66
CA THR A 21 24.63 43.16 3.49
C THR A 21 25.22 42.13 4.46
N THR A 22 26.55 42.06 4.46
CA THR A 22 27.42 41.36 5.40
C THR A 22 27.11 41.79 6.84
N PHE A 23 26.54 40.90 7.66
CA PHE A 23 26.51 41.08 9.10
C PHE A 23 27.40 40.03 9.75
N ASN A 24 28.63 40.46 10.05
CA ASN A 24 29.59 39.79 10.92
C ASN A 24 28.92 39.58 12.30
N LYS A 25 28.27 38.43 12.51
CA LYS A 25 27.94 37.96 13.84
C LYS A 25 29.13 37.15 14.34
N PRO A 26 29.75 37.49 15.48
CA PRO A 26 30.75 36.63 16.08
C PRO A 26 30.11 35.25 16.30
N TYR A 27 30.78 34.22 15.79
CA TYR A 27 30.40 32.83 16.05
C TYR A 27 30.35 32.65 17.56
N ALA A 28 29.13 32.55 18.10
CA ALA A 28 28.95 31.97 19.42
C ALA A 28 29.52 30.54 19.34
N PRO A 29 30.31 30.10 20.33
CA PRO A 29 30.73 28.70 20.37
C PRO A 29 29.47 27.86 20.24
N LEU A 30 29.50 26.92 19.29
CA LEU A 30 28.54 25.83 19.24
C LEU A 30 28.71 25.12 20.59
N ASP A 31 27.89 25.47 21.57
CA ASP A 31 27.59 24.56 22.66
C ASP A 31 27.13 23.30 21.95
N GLU A 32 27.98 22.27 22.01
CA GLU A 32 27.63 20.91 21.65
C GLU A 32 26.46 20.54 22.56
N VAL A 33 25.25 20.85 22.10
CA VAL A 33 24.04 20.24 22.63
C VAL A 33 24.21 18.78 22.27
N GLN A 34 24.81 18.02 23.19
CA GLN A 34 24.73 16.57 23.25
C GLN A 34 23.24 16.24 23.23
N ALA A 35 22.70 16.10 22.03
CA ALA A 35 21.39 15.55 21.80
C ALA A 35 21.46 14.13 22.37
N SER A 36 20.92 13.98 23.58
CA SER A 36 20.78 12.67 24.20
C SER A 36 20.06 11.77 23.19
N PRO A 37 20.53 10.54 22.96
CA PRO A 37 19.92 9.65 21.99
C PRO A 37 18.42 9.56 22.29
N PRO A 38 17.54 9.65 21.27
CA PRO A 38 16.11 9.53 21.50
C PRO A 38 15.84 8.20 22.24
N PRO A 39 14.91 8.20 23.21
CA PRO A 39 14.59 6.98 23.94
C PRO A 39 14.21 5.88 22.93
N PRO A 40 14.60 4.61 23.17
CA PRO A 40 14.25 3.52 22.28
C PRO A 40 12.73 3.45 22.13
N LEU A 41 12.26 3.34 20.88
CA LEU A 41 10.84 3.16 20.58
C LEU A 41 10.33 1.90 21.29
N PRO A 42 9.12 1.96 21.89
CA PRO A 42 8.53 0.79 22.51
C PRO A 42 8.35 -0.34 21.48
N PRO A 43 8.54 -1.60 21.88
CA PRO A 43 8.33 -2.73 20.98
C PRO A 43 6.88 -2.75 20.47
N PRO A 44 6.64 -3.16 19.22
CA PRO A 44 5.28 -3.27 18.69
C PRO A 44 4.48 -4.29 19.52
N PRO A 45 3.16 -4.08 19.68
CA PRO A 45 2.32 -4.99 20.44
C PRO A 45 2.34 -6.40 19.82
N PRO A 46 2.25 -7.46 20.64
CA PRO A 46 2.21 -8.83 20.15
C PRO A 46 0.96 -9.05 19.28
N LEU A 47 1.14 -9.76 18.17
CA LEU A 47 0.04 -10.16 17.29
C LEU A 47 -0.69 -11.38 17.83
N LYS A 48 -1.98 -11.50 17.50
CA LYS A 48 -2.74 -12.74 17.70
C LYS A 48 -2.27 -13.84 16.74
N ALA A 49 -2.62 -15.09 17.03
CA ALA A 49 -2.19 -16.26 16.27
C ALA A 49 -2.66 -16.25 14.80
N ASP A 50 -3.73 -15.52 14.49
CA ASP A 50 -4.33 -15.34 13.17
C ASP A 50 -3.92 -14.01 12.51
N GLN A 51 -3.00 -13.25 13.10
CA GLN A 51 -2.60 -11.94 12.60
C GLN A 51 -1.19 -11.97 11.99
N ALA A 52 -1.04 -11.24 10.89
CA ALA A 52 0.24 -11.01 10.24
C ALA A 52 0.45 -9.52 10.01
N ARG A 53 1.70 -9.06 10.14
CA ARG A 53 2.10 -7.70 9.76
C ARG A 53 2.78 -7.74 8.41
N VAL A 54 2.21 -7.04 7.45
CA VAL A 54 2.79 -6.93 6.10
C VAL A 54 3.94 -5.94 6.16
N GLU A 55 5.11 -6.38 5.75
CA GLU A 55 6.26 -5.50 5.54
C GLU A 55 6.17 -4.83 4.18
N ARG A 56 5.94 -5.64 3.13
CA ARG A 56 5.90 -5.18 1.75
C ARG A 56 5.12 -6.13 0.85
N VAL A 57 4.53 -5.58 -0.22
CA VAL A 57 4.01 -6.36 -1.34
C VAL A 57 5.11 -6.50 -2.39
N LEU A 58 5.58 -7.72 -2.64
CA LEU A 58 6.63 -8.00 -3.61
C LEU A 58 6.11 -8.02 -5.05
N GLY A 59 4.84 -8.40 -5.21
CA GLY A 59 4.20 -8.47 -6.52
C GLY A 59 3.07 -9.48 -6.52
N MET A 60 2.87 -10.10 -7.67
CA MET A 60 1.90 -11.18 -7.85
C MET A 60 2.53 -12.34 -8.60
N GLU A 61 2.12 -13.55 -8.25
CA GLU A 61 2.39 -14.75 -9.02
C GLU A 61 1.04 -15.34 -9.45
N ARG A 62 0.78 -15.35 -10.76
CA ARG A 62 -0.54 -15.66 -11.32
C ARG A 62 -1.60 -14.75 -10.67
N ASP A 63 -2.56 -15.33 -9.95
CA ASP A 63 -3.66 -14.71 -9.22
C ASP A 63 -3.41 -14.59 -7.70
N ARG A 64 -2.15 -14.74 -7.26
CA ARG A 64 -1.77 -14.71 -5.84
C ARG A 64 -0.89 -13.51 -5.51
N LEU A 65 -1.06 -12.99 -4.30
CA LEU A 65 -0.27 -11.89 -3.77
C LEU A 65 1.03 -12.41 -3.19
N TRP A 66 2.17 -11.90 -3.65
CA TRP A 66 3.46 -12.23 -3.05
C TRP A 66 3.84 -11.17 -2.01
N LEU A 67 3.89 -11.58 -0.74
CA LEU A 67 4.07 -10.68 0.40
C LEU A 67 5.33 -11.01 1.18
N THR A 68 5.94 -10.00 1.79
CA THR A 68 6.89 -10.16 2.89
C THR A 68 6.22 -9.76 4.21
N LEU A 69 6.38 -10.59 5.24
CA LEU A 69 5.76 -10.42 6.55
C LEU A 69 6.82 -10.19 7.62
N SER A 70 6.74 -9.05 8.32
CA SER A 70 7.62 -8.72 9.45
C SER A 70 7.20 -9.40 10.75
N SER A 71 5.92 -9.77 10.86
CA SER A 71 5.38 -10.63 11.90
C SER A 71 4.32 -11.54 11.30
N ARG A 72 4.26 -12.80 11.74
CA ARG A 72 3.44 -13.82 11.10
C ARG A 72 3.03 -14.94 12.07
N PRO A 73 1.92 -15.63 11.79
CA PRO A 73 1.57 -16.87 12.47
C PRO A 73 2.65 -17.94 12.37
N VAL A 74 2.68 -18.82 13.36
CA VAL A 74 3.57 -19.99 13.38
C VAL A 74 3.31 -20.87 12.17
N GLY A 75 4.37 -21.31 11.49
CA GLY A 75 4.27 -22.18 10.31
C GLY A 75 4.19 -21.44 8.97
N ILE A 76 4.05 -20.11 8.95
CA ILE A 76 4.15 -19.31 7.71
C ILE A 76 5.61 -18.88 7.51
N ALA A 77 6.07 -18.84 6.25
CA ALA A 77 7.37 -18.31 5.86
C ALA A 77 7.39 -16.76 5.85
N PRO A 78 8.57 -16.11 5.92
CA PRO A 78 8.66 -14.65 5.85
C PRO A 78 8.14 -14.09 4.53
N GLN A 79 8.40 -14.79 3.44
CA GLN A 79 7.87 -14.49 2.14
C GLN A 79 6.84 -15.55 1.78
N VAL A 80 5.65 -15.13 1.36
CA VAL A 80 4.52 -16.03 1.16
C VAL A 80 3.68 -15.60 -0.03
N LEU A 81 3.18 -16.58 -0.78
CA LEU A 81 2.09 -16.40 -1.74
C LEU A 81 0.76 -16.52 -1.00
N LEU A 82 0.02 -15.43 -0.92
CA LEU A 82 -1.31 -15.36 -0.32
C LEU A 82 -2.36 -15.42 -1.44
N ALA A 83 -3.26 -16.41 -1.35
CA ALA A 83 -4.48 -16.49 -2.16
C ALA A 83 -5.68 -16.12 -1.28
N PRO A 84 -6.26 -14.92 -1.45
CA PRO A 84 -7.45 -14.53 -0.71
C PRO A 84 -8.64 -15.44 -1.07
N ARG A 85 -9.38 -15.92 -0.08
CA ARG A 85 -10.57 -16.74 -0.29
C ARG A 85 -11.69 -15.95 -0.95
N GLU A 86 -12.47 -16.61 -1.80
CA GLU A 86 -13.66 -16.05 -2.45
C GLU A 86 -13.39 -14.82 -3.33
N VAL A 87 -12.12 -14.51 -3.59
CA VAL A 87 -11.69 -13.40 -4.42
C VAL A 87 -11.04 -13.93 -5.70
N MET A 88 -11.49 -13.41 -6.83
CA MET A 88 -10.78 -13.48 -8.09
C MET A 88 -9.93 -12.22 -8.25
N LEU A 89 -8.61 -12.39 -8.29
CA LEU A 89 -7.66 -11.32 -8.58
C LEU A 89 -7.29 -11.34 -10.08
N PRO A 90 -6.90 -10.20 -10.67
CA PRO A 90 -6.33 -10.16 -12.01
C PRO A 90 -4.96 -10.83 -12.04
N SER A 91 -4.63 -11.53 -13.12
CA SER A 91 -3.35 -12.22 -13.25
C SER A 91 -2.31 -11.46 -14.09
N VAL A 92 -1.07 -11.41 -13.59
CA VAL A 92 0.07 -10.88 -14.35
C VAL A 92 0.44 -11.73 -15.56
N SER A 93 0.06 -13.01 -15.56
CA SER A 93 0.31 -13.96 -16.65
C SER A 93 -0.89 -14.11 -17.59
N ALA A 94 -1.91 -13.26 -17.46
CA ALA A 94 -3.09 -13.30 -18.32
C ALA A 94 -2.77 -12.98 -19.78
N GLY A 95 -3.54 -13.55 -20.70
CA GLY A 95 -3.40 -13.35 -22.15
C GLY A 95 -3.77 -11.93 -22.60
N CYS A 96 -4.79 -11.32 -22.00
CA CYS A 96 -5.23 -9.98 -22.42
C CYS A 96 -4.48 -8.84 -21.70
N PRO A 97 -4.22 -7.71 -22.39
CA PRO A 97 -3.53 -6.56 -21.79
C PRO A 97 -4.28 -5.91 -20.62
N LEU A 98 -5.61 -5.88 -20.67
CA LEU A 98 -6.43 -5.25 -19.63
C LEU A 98 -6.20 -5.89 -18.27
N GLU A 99 -6.30 -7.22 -18.19
CA GLU A 99 -6.10 -7.97 -16.94
C GLU A 99 -4.68 -7.78 -16.39
N ARG A 100 -3.65 -7.85 -17.25
CA ARG A 100 -2.26 -7.61 -16.81
C ARG A 100 -2.06 -6.21 -16.26
N ASN A 101 -2.70 -5.20 -16.83
CA ASN A 101 -2.61 -3.82 -16.35
C ASN A 101 -3.33 -3.67 -15.00
N LEU A 102 -4.49 -4.31 -14.81
CA LEU A 102 -5.17 -4.36 -13.52
C LEU A 102 -4.32 -5.08 -12.46
N ALA A 103 -3.64 -6.17 -12.80
CA ALA A 103 -2.72 -6.86 -11.88
C ALA A 103 -1.56 -5.95 -11.45
N ARG A 104 -1.00 -5.16 -12.36
CA ARG A 104 0.04 -4.17 -12.03
C ARG A 104 -0.50 -3.06 -11.13
N ALA A 105 -1.69 -2.54 -11.43
CA ALA A 105 -2.35 -1.52 -10.61
C ALA A 105 -2.65 -2.05 -9.20
N LEU A 106 -3.11 -3.31 -9.08
CA LEU A 106 -3.35 -3.97 -7.81
C LEU A 106 -2.09 -4.06 -6.95
N VAL A 107 -0.93 -4.41 -7.53
CA VAL A 107 0.34 -4.44 -6.77
C VAL A 107 0.69 -3.06 -6.22
N VAL A 108 0.54 -2.00 -7.03
CA VAL A 108 0.83 -0.62 -6.60
C VAL A 108 -0.13 -0.22 -5.47
N TYR A 109 -1.43 -0.42 -5.67
CA TYR A 109 -2.46 -0.12 -4.69
C TYR A 109 -2.21 -0.84 -3.36
N LEU A 110 -1.97 -2.15 -3.40
CA LEU A 110 -1.73 -2.93 -2.18
C LEU A 110 -0.42 -2.55 -1.50
N ASN A 111 0.61 -2.16 -2.23
CA ASN A 111 1.87 -1.74 -1.61
C ASN A 111 1.70 -0.42 -0.85
N GLU A 112 0.86 0.49 -1.34
CA GLU A 112 0.49 1.73 -0.63
C GLU A 112 -0.41 1.46 0.57
N GLN A 113 -1.37 0.54 0.44
CA GLN A 113 -2.38 0.30 1.47
C GLN A 113 -1.94 -0.69 2.55
N LEU A 114 -1.16 -1.73 2.21
CA LEU A 114 -0.82 -2.81 3.13
C LEU A 114 0.53 -2.64 3.83
N ALA A 115 1.46 -1.84 3.31
CA ALA A 115 2.78 -1.73 3.92
C ALA A 115 2.68 -1.24 5.37
N GLY A 116 3.18 -2.05 6.30
CA GLY A 116 3.11 -1.79 7.75
C GLY A 116 1.80 -2.17 8.43
N GLN A 117 0.75 -2.53 7.66
CA GLN A 117 -0.55 -2.89 8.20
C GLN A 117 -0.56 -4.27 8.84
N VAL A 118 -1.47 -4.44 9.79
CA VAL A 118 -1.79 -5.74 10.38
C VAL A 118 -3.03 -6.29 9.68
N MET A 119 -2.90 -7.46 9.10
CA MET A 119 -4.00 -8.21 8.52
C MET A 119 -4.40 -9.37 9.44
N GLN A 120 -5.69 -9.66 9.49
CA GLN A 120 -6.21 -10.88 10.10
C GLN A 120 -6.48 -11.90 9.00
N LEU A 121 -6.01 -13.13 9.20
CA LEU A 121 -6.06 -14.24 8.25
C LEU A 121 -7.07 -15.28 8.75
N GLU A 122 -8.34 -15.06 8.45
CA GLU A 122 -9.42 -15.95 8.90
C GLU A 122 -9.50 -17.23 8.06
N GLY A 123 -9.78 -18.36 8.72
CA GLY A 123 -9.82 -19.67 8.06
C GLY A 123 -8.50 -20.07 7.39
N MET A 124 -7.37 -19.55 7.86
CA MET A 124 -6.06 -19.75 7.25
C MET A 124 -5.72 -21.24 7.08
N ALA A 125 -5.31 -21.59 5.86
CA ALA A 125 -4.76 -22.90 5.51
C ALA A 125 -3.40 -22.71 4.83
N VAL A 126 -2.37 -23.37 5.37
CA VAL A 126 -1.05 -23.44 4.72
C VAL A 126 -1.07 -24.60 3.74
N THR A 127 -0.67 -24.34 2.51
CA THR A 127 -0.63 -25.30 1.39
C THR A 127 0.77 -25.36 0.81
N GLU A 128 1.02 -26.32 -0.07
CA GLU A 128 2.29 -26.42 -0.82
C GLU A 128 2.58 -25.18 -1.68
N THR A 129 1.54 -24.44 -2.05
CA THR A 129 1.61 -23.28 -2.97
C THR A 129 1.53 -21.94 -2.26
N GLY A 130 1.56 -21.94 -0.92
CA GLY A 130 1.43 -20.74 -0.09
C GLY A 130 0.25 -20.81 0.88
N VAL A 131 -0.30 -19.66 1.23
CA VAL A 131 -1.36 -19.51 2.24
C VAL A 131 -2.68 -19.13 1.59
N VAL A 132 -3.76 -19.78 2.02
CA VAL A 132 -5.13 -19.46 1.62
C VAL A 132 -5.89 -18.97 2.85
N ALA A 133 -6.44 -17.77 2.81
CA ALA A 133 -7.17 -17.19 3.94
C ALA A 133 -8.16 -16.14 3.46
N GLU A 134 -9.20 -15.90 4.27
CA GLU A 134 -9.93 -14.64 4.18
C GLU A 134 -9.08 -13.54 4.84
N VAL A 135 -8.97 -12.39 4.19
CA VAL A 135 -8.08 -11.32 4.63
C VAL A 135 -8.93 -10.16 5.12
N ILE A 136 -8.83 -9.86 6.43
CA ILE A 136 -9.53 -8.73 7.05
C ILE A 136 -8.52 -7.63 7.39
N LEU A 137 -8.83 -6.39 6.99
CA LEU A 137 -8.04 -5.18 7.23
C LEU A 137 -8.92 -4.13 7.88
N ASP A 138 -8.51 -3.67 9.07
CA ASP A 138 -9.28 -2.75 9.93
C ASP A 138 -10.75 -3.18 10.09
N GLY A 139 -10.99 -4.48 10.24
CA GLY A 139 -12.34 -5.04 10.39
C GLY A 139 -13.18 -5.07 9.10
N GLN A 140 -12.58 -4.90 7.93
CA GLN A 140 -13.26 -5.02 6.64
C GLN A 140 -12.61 -6.10 5.76
N PRO A 141 -13.40 -6.94 5.07
CA PRO A 141 -12.88 -7.90 4.11
C PRO A 141 -12.11 -7.22 2.98
N LEU A 142 -10.94 -7.76 2.63
CA LEU A 142 -10.12 -7.26 1.53
C LEU A 142 -10.89 -7.27 0.20
N LEU A 143 -11.74 -8.28 -0.03
CA LEU A 143 -12.59 -8.35 -1.22
C LEU A 143 -13.40 -7.07 -1.40
N GLN A 144 -14.12 -6.65 -0.37
CA GLN A 144 -15.00 -5.49 -0.42
C GLN A 144 -14.23 -4.21 -0.77
N ARG A 145 -13.02 -4.04 -0.21
CA ARG A 145 -12.15 -2.91 -0.52
C ARG A 145 -11.65 -2.95 -1.96
N LEU A 146 -11.18 -4.12 -2.42
CA LEU A 146 -10.64 -4.25 -3.78
C LEU A 146 -11.73 -4.19 -4.86
N GLU A 147 -12.94 -4.67 -4.57
CA GLU A 147 -14.08 -4.59 -5.46
C GLU A 147 -14.53 -3.13 -5.66
N ALA A 148 -14.53 -2.32 -4.60
CA ALA A 148 -14.82 -0.88 -4.69
C ALA A 148 -13.86 -0.14 -5.63
N GLU A 149 -12.60 -0.58 -5.71
CA GLU A 149 -11.58 -0.05 -6.62
C GLU A 149 -11.58 -0.72 -8.02
N GLY A 150 -12.43 -1.72 -8.24
CA GLY A 150 -12.46 -2.51 -9.47
C GLY A 150 -11.20 -3.38 -9.67
N LEU A 151 -10.46 -3.67 -8.60
CA LEU A 151 -9.21 -4.44 -8.60
C LEU A 151 -9.39 -5.91 -8.16
N ALA A 152 -10.59 -6.29 -7.74
CA ALA A 152 -10.98 -7.67 -7.49
C ALA A 152 -12.43 -7.92 -7.91
N ARG A 153 -12.80 -9.19 -8.02
CA ARG A 153 -14.17 -9.64 -8.22
C ARG A 153 -14.47 -10.84 -7.32
N PRO A 154 -15.73 -11.14 -7.01
CA PRO A 154 -16.10 -12.40 -6.38
C PRO A 154 -15.65 -13.59 -7.22
N LEU A 155 -15.22 -14.67 -6.57
CA LEU A 155 -14.87 -15.92 -7.25
C LEU A 155 -16.05 -16.44 -8.09
N GLY A 156 -15.79 -16.90 -9.31
CA GLY A 156 -16.82 -17.35 -10.24
C GLY A 156 -17.46 -16.24 -11.10
N SER A 157 -17.03 -14.99 -10.92
CA SER A 157 -17.38 -13.90 -11.83
C SER A 157 -16.87 -14.14 -13.25
N PHE A 158 -17.47 -13.46 -14.23
CA PHE A 158 -16.93 -13.43 -15.59
C PHE A 158 -15.48 -12.93 -15.59
N GLY A 159 -14.66 -13.48 -16.48
CA GLY A 159 -13.24 -13.16 -16.60
C GLY A 159 -12.96 -11.66 -16.80
N TRP A 160 -11.71 -11.28 -16.57
CA TRP A 160 -11.25 -9.89 -16.70
C TRP A 160 -11.25 -9.39 -18.15
N CYS A 161 -11.11 -10.32 -19.09
CA CYS A 161 -11.04 -10.04 -20.51
C CYS A 161 -12.40 -10.24 -21.19
N PRO A 162 -12.76 -9.43 -22.19
CA PRO A 162 -13.90 -9.72 -23.05
C PRO A 162 -13.66 -11.04 -23.82
N PRO A 163 -14.73 -11.77 -24.19
CA PRO A 163 -14.60 -13.00 -24.96
C PRO A 163 -13.93 -12.73 -26.31
N GLY A 164 -12.93 -13.55 -26.68
CA GLY A 164 -12.21 -13.44 -27.97
C GLY A 164 -10.78 -12.86 -27.88
N HIS A 165 -10.18 -12.83 -26.68
CA HIS A 165 -8.79 -12.41 -26.45
C HIS A 165 -7.98 -13.47 -25.73
#